data_AF-A0A7G8DG79-F1
#
_entry.id   AF-A0A7G8DG79-F1
#
_cell.length_a   1.000
_cell.length_b   1.000
_cell.length_c   1.000
_cell.angle_alpha   90.00
_cell.angle_beta   90.00
_cell.angle_gamma   90.00
#
_symmetry.space_group_name_H-M   'P 1'
#
loop_
_entity.id
_entity.type
_entity.pdbx_description
1 polymer ?
#
loop_
_entity_poly.entity_id
_entity_poly.type
_entity_poly.pdbx_seq_one_letter_code
_entity_poly.pdbx_strand_id
1 'polypeptide(L)'
;MARPALTIALLLKTRDLVEICCQWLPVNRYAPVDLGAVESGQGVVELLSRQREAVDAVVIEQCLLDDKTREALGSEGLLFPAVVVGELMGRVDYHPEEVHLPGDQLEQLGYNVDASISRFLRQGQKDARPEDGAEQNAMPSMDGSAWKLSSRLQERLGYLGVFYKRDPSRFLANLPPDEQRDLVQSLQRTYRDLLISYFRDPAAANQALESFVNTAFFGDLPITRAVEIHMNLIDDFWKQLRLEGHKNDFLQDYRLALLDVMAHLCEMYRRSIPAEVSLTPAAGERRVLTDPEVAP
;
A
#
# COMPACT_ATOMS: atom_id res chain seq x y z
N MET A 1 -16.37 17.09 15.29
CA MET A 1 -16.29 17.78 13.99
C MET A 1 -16.11 16.70 12.93
N ALA A 2 -16.97 16.68 11.89
CA ALA A 2 -16.96 15.64 10.86
C ALA A 2 -15.62 15.65 10.10
N ARG A 3 -15.07 14.47 9.79
CA ARG A 3 -13.82 14.32 9.02
C ARG A 3 -13.91 15.17 7.73
N PRO A 4 -12.85 15.85 7.29
CA PRO A 4 -12.91 16.62 6.04
C PRO A 4 -12.95 15.64 4.86
N ALA A 5 -14.10 15.54 4.20
CA ALA A 5 -14.31 14.69 3.02
C ALA A 5 -13.24 14.96 1.94
N LEU A 6 -12.54 13.92 1.49
CA LEU A 6 -11.47 14.04 0.49
C LEU A 6 -12.04 14.56 -0.82
N THR A 7 -11.48 15.66 -1.33
CA THR A 7 -11.92 16.30 -2.56
C THR A 7 -11.33 15.57 -3.76
N ILE A 8 -12.19 14.91 -4.55
CA ILE A 8 -11.78 14.20 -5.75
C ILE A 8 -12.17 15.04 -6.96
N ALA A 9 -11.19 15.45 -7.76
CA ALA A 9 -11.43 16.10 -9.04
C ALA A 9 -11.74 15.05 -10.10
N LEU A 10 -12.92 15.12 -10.73
CA LEU A 10 -13.29 14.30 -11.87
C LEU A 10 -12.98 15.08 -13.16
N LEU A 11 -12.08 14.54 -13.98
CA LEU A 11 -11.69 15.07 -15.29
C LEU A 11 -12.01 14.02 -16.34
N LEU A 12 -13.29 13.93 -16.70
CA LEU A 12 -13.83 12.94 -17.62
C LEU A 12 -14.47 13.65 -18.81
N LYS A 13 -14.22 13.15 -20.01
CA LYS A 13 -14.83 13.66 -21.24
C LYS A 13 -16.27 13.15 -21.39
N THR A 14 -16.50 11.91 -20.95
CA THR A 14 -17.80 11.24 -21.06
C THR A 14 -18.68 11.54 -19.84
N ARG A 15 -19.84 12.19 -20.06
CA ARG A 15 -20.78 12.54 -18.97
C ARG A 15 -21.35 11.34 -18.23
N ASP A 16 -21.57 10.23 -18.93
CA ASP A 16 -22.03 8.96 -18.36
C ASP A 16 -21.03 8.43 -17.30
N LEU A 17 -19.73 8.55 -17.58
CA LEU A 17 -18.68 8.18 -16.62
C LEU A 17 -18.67 9.08 -15.38
N VAL A 18 -19.00 10.37 -15.53
CA VAL A 18 -19.09 11.29 -14.38
C VAL A 18 -20.20 10.87 -13.43
N GLU A 19 -21.39 10.55 -13.96
CA GLU A 19 -22.53 10.09 -13.17
C GLU A 19 -22.22 8.76 -12.46
N ILE A 20 -21.61 7.81 -13.18
CA ILE A 20 -21.19 6.52 -12.62
C ILE A 20 -20.12 6.71 -11.53
N CYS A 21 -19.11 7.56 -11.74
CA CYS A 21 -18.09 7.86 -10.73
C CYS A 21 -18.71 8.49 -9.47
N CYS A 22 -19.67 9.41 -9.65
CA CYS A 22 -20.36 10.03 -8.53
C CYS A 22 -21.22 9.03 -7.74
N GLN A 23 -21.80 8.04 -8.42
CA GLN A 23 -22.58 6.98 -7.77
C GLN A 23 -21.73 6.05 -6.90
N TRP A 24 -20.51 5.73 -7.34
CA TRP A 24 -19.62 4.78 -6.65
C TRP A 24 -18.71 5.43 -5.59
N LEU A 25 -18.69 6.77 -5.51
CA LEU A 25 -17.97 7.50 -4.46
C LEU A 25 -18.90 7.81 -3.28
N PRO A 26 -18.74 7.14 -2.12
CA PRO A 26 -19.60 7.39 -0.97
C PRO A 26 -19.41 8.82 -0.43
N VAL A 27 -20.50 9.60 -0.45
CA VAL A 27 -20.59 11.03 -0.08
C VAL A 27 -20.09 11.33 1.35
N ASN A 28 -20.04 10.31 2.21
CA ASN A 28 -19.59 10.47 3.60
C ASN A 28 -18.05 10.57 3.73
N ARG A 29 -17.29 10.12 2.73
CA ARG A 29 -15.82 10.09 2.75
C ARG A 29 -15.19 10.91 1.63
N TYR A 30 -15.87 11.03 0.50
CA TYR A 30 -15.38 11.75 -0.68
C TYR A 30 -16.34 12.86 -1.11
N ALA A 31 -15.77 14.00 -1.51
CA ALA A 31 -16.46 15.10 -2.15
C ALA A 31 -16.04 15.13 -3.63
N PRO A 32 -16.80 14.47 -4.53
CA PRO A 32 -16.53 14.56 -5.96
C PRO A 32 -16.79 15.99 -6.44
N VAL A 33 -15.80 16.57 -7.10
CA VAL A 33 -15.88 17.86 -7.78
C VAL A 33 -15.73 17.58 -9.26
N ASP A 34 -16.84 17.70 -10.00
CA ASP A 34 -16.79 17.72 -11.45
C ASP A 34 -16.16 19.05 -11.89
N LEU A 35 -14.96 18.97 -12.48
CA LEU A 35 -14.28 20.15 -13.04
C LEU A 35 -14.75 20.47 -14.46
N GLY A 36 -15.77 19.76 -14.96
CA GLY A 36 -16.41 19.94 -16.25
C GLY A 36 -15.83 19.02 -17.32
N ALA A 37 -16.64 18.69 -18.32
CA ALA A 37 -16.23 17.90 -19.48
C ALA A 37 -15.09 18.62 -20.22
N VAL A 38 -13.88 18.11 -20.06
CA VAL A 38 -12.70 18.68 -20.70
C VAL A 38 -12.59 18.13 -22.12
N GLU A 39 -12.63 19.01 -23.12
CA GLU A 39 -12.54 18.59 -24.53
C GLU A 39 -11.09 18.35 -25.00
N SER A 40 -10.09 18.85 -24.26
CA SER A 40 -8.67 18.78 -24.62
C SER A 40 -7.72 18.82 -23.41
N GLY A 41 -6.60 18.10 -23.48
CA GLY A 41 -5.64 17.98 -22.38
C GLY A 41 -5.01 19.30 -21.86
N GLN A 42 -5.08 20.41 -22.61
CA GLN A 42 -4.64 21.74 -22.12
C GLN A 42 -5.60 22.32 -21.07
N GLY A 43 -6.90 22.03 -21.17
CA GLY A 43 -7.89 22.46 -20.18
C GLY A 43 -7.70 21.77 -18.83
N VAL A 44 -7.14 20.55 -18.83
CA VAL A 44 -6.80 19.81 -17.60
C VAL A 44 -5.78 20.58 -16.76
N VAL A 45 -4.73 21.10 -17.40
CA VAL A 45 -3.64 21.84 -16.72
C VAL A 45 -4.17 23.11 -16.07
N GLU A 46 -4.94 23.92 -16.80
CA GLU A 46 -5.48 25.19 -16.28
C GLU A 46 -6.45 24.98 -15.09
N LEU A 47 -7.28 23.94 -15.15
CA LEU A 47 -8.25 23.64 -14.10
C LEU A 47 -7.56 23.12 -12.82
N LEU A 48 -6.56 22.24 -12.97
CA LEU A 48 -5.77 21.74 -11.85
C LEU A 48 -4.92 22.85 -11.21
N SER A 49 -4.35 23.76 -12.01
CA SER A 49 -3.61 24.92 -11.51
C SER A 49 -4.48 25.87 -10.68
N ARG A 50 -5.74 26.09 -11.09
CA ARG A 50 -6.70 26.93 -10.34
C ARG A 50 -7.16 26.30 -9.02
N GLN A 51 -7.29 24.97 -8.98
CA GLN A 51 -7.84 24.24 -7.82
C GLN A 51 -6.78 23.47 -7.01
N ARG A 52 -5.50 23.77 -7.22
CA ARG A 52 -4.35 23.04 -6.66
C ARG A 52 -4.35 22.84 -5.13
N GLU A 53 -4.96 23.76 -4.38
CA GLU A 53 -5.01 23.71 -2.92
C GLU A 53 -6.27 23.01 -2.38
N ALA A 54 -7.31 22.89 -3.20
CA ALA A 54 -8.61 22.33 -2.83
C ALA A 54 -8.76 20.85 -3.19
N VAL A 55 -7.97 20.36 -4.14
CA VAL A 55 -8.00 18.97 -4.64
C VAL A 55 -7.04 18.07 -3.87
N ASP A 56 -7.50 16.86 -3.55
CA ASP A 56 -6.73 15.83 -2.84
C ASP A 56 -6.34 14.65 -3.75
N ALA A 57 -7.21 14.29 -4.70
CA ALA A 57 -6.95 13.25 -5.70
C ALA A 57 -7.69 13.58 -7.01
N VAL A 58 -7.24 12.99 -8.11
CA VAL A 58 -7.76 13.25 -9.46
C VAL A 58 -8.15 11.94 -10.14
N VAL A 59 -9.29 11.93 -10.83
CA VAL A 59 -9.69 10.85 -11.73
C VAL A 59 -9.67 11.40 -13.15
N ILE A 60 -8.84 10.84 -14.03
CA ILE A 60 -8.60 11.35 -15.38
C ILE A 60 -8.95 10.28 -16.40
N GLU A 61 -9.69 10.64 -17.45
CA GLU A 61 -9.90 9.74 -18.58
C GLU A 61 -8.63 9.64 -19.44
N GLN A 62 -8.21 8.43 -19.81
CA GLN A 62 -6.96 8.19 -20.53
C GLN A 62 -6.86 8.97 -21.86
N CYS A 63 -7.99 9.22 -22.51
CA CYS A 63 -8.05 10.00 -23.75
C CYS A 63 -7.64 11.49 -23.59
N LEU A 64 -7.46 11.97 -22.37
CA LEU A 64 -7.03 13.34 -22.04
C LEU A 64 -5.52 13.43 -21.71
N LEU A 65 -4.84 12.28 -21.59
CA LEU A 65 -3.43 12.16 -21.23
C LEU A 65 -2.57 11.93 -22.47
N ASP A 66 -2.31 12.99 -23.23
CA ASP A 66 -1.30 13.01 -24.30
C ASP A 66 0.09 13.33 -23.74
N ASP A 67 1.16 12.94 -24.45
CA ASP A 67 2.55 13.25 -24.08
C ASP A 67 2.80 14.75 -23.81
N LYS A 68 2.15 15.63 -24.57
CA LYS A 68 2.23 17.08 -24.39
C LYS A 68 1.61 17.55 -23.07
N THR A 69 0.51 16.93 -22.67
CA THR A 69 -0.19 17.23 -21.42
C THR A 69 0.62 16.71 -20.24
N ARG A 70 1.24 15.53 -20.37
CA ARG A 70 2.16 14.97 -19.37
C ARG A 70 3.36 15.88 -19.14
N GLU A 71 3.99 16.37 -20.20
CA GLU A 71 5.10 17.33 -20.10
C GLU A 71 4.67 18.66 -19.46
N ALA A 72 3.48 19.17 -19.82
CA ALA A 72 2.93 20.39 -19.23
C ALA A 72 2.65 20.23 -17.72
N LEU A 73 1.98 19.16 -17.31
CA LEU A 73 1.67 18.86 -15.91
C LEU A 73 2.94 18.64 -15.08
N GLY A 74 3.95 17.99 -15.66
CA GLY A 74 5.27 17.83 -15.05
C GLY A 74 6.00 19.17 -14.89
N SER A 75 5.95 20.04 -15.91
CA SER A 75 6.60 21.36 -15.88
C SER A 75 5.96 22.35 -14.90
N GLU A 76 4.65 22.22 -14.64
CA GLU A 76 3.93 23.03 -13.65
C GLU A 76 3.93 22.43 -12.23
N GLY A 77 4.55 21.25 -12.03
CA GLY A 77 4.65 20.60 -10.72
C GLY A 77 3.30 20.14 -10.15
N LEU A 78 2.32 19.87 -11.01
CA LEU A 78 0.95 19.52 -10.66
C LEU A 78 0.79 18.01 -10.43
N LEU A 79 1.54 17.43 -9.51
CA LEU A 79 1.46 15.99 -9.23
C LEU A 79 0.45 15.74 -8.10
N PHE A 80 -0.62 15.01 -8.44
CA PHE A 80 -1.68 14.60 -7.53
C PHE A 80 -1.86 13.09 -7.60
N PRO A 81 -2.30 12.42 -6.51
CA PRO A 81 -2.75 11.03 -6.59
C PRO A 81 -3.81 10.84 -7.68
N ALA A 82 -3.47 10.07 -8.72
CA ALA A 82 -4.31 9.92 -9.90
C ALA A 82 -4.85 8.50 -10.10
N VAL A 83 -6.11 8.43 -10.52
CA VAL A 83 -6.74 7.23 -11.09
C VAL A 83 -7.01 7.48 -12.56
N VAL A 84 -6.41 6.70 -13.44
CA VAL A 84 -6.57 6.83 -14.90
C VAL A 84 -7.65 5.85 -15.36
N VAL A 85 -8.75 6.38 -15.89
CA VAL A 85 -9.87 5.58 -16.40
C VAL A 85 -9.66 5.30 -17.89
N GLY A 86 -9.42 4.04 -18.25
CA GLY A 86 -9.11 3.68 -19.63
C GLY A 86 -8.59 2.26 -19.78
N GLU A 87 -8.10 1.92 -20.96
CA GLU A 87 -7.56 0.59 -21.23
C GLU A 87 -6.22 0.38 -20.51
N LEU A 88 -6.02 -0.84 -19.99
CA LEU A 88 -4.83 -1.24 -19.26
C LEU A 88 -3.66 -1.42 -20.25
N MET A 89 -3.01 -0.31 -20.61
CA MET A 89 -1.97 -0.25 -21.66
C MET A 89 -0.56 -0.61 -21.16
N GLY A 90 -0.38 -0.85 -19.86
CA GLY A 90 0.92 -1.23 -19.27
C GLY A 90 2.00 -0.14 -19.39
N ARG A 91 1.59 1.11 -19.65
CA ARG A 91 2.44 2.31 -19.71
C ARG A 91 2.01 3.30 -18.65
N VAL A 92 2.94 4.15 -18.23
CA VAL A 92 2.67 5.26 -17.31
C VAL A 92 2.21 6.45 -18.14
N ASP A 93 0.96 6.88 -17.95
CA ASP A 93 0.30 7.94 -18.71
C ASP A 93 0.47 9.31 -18.03
N TYR A 94 0.64 9.36 -16.71
CA TYR A 94 0.74 10.58 -15.91
C TYR A 94 1.91 10.57 -14.93
N HIS A 95 1.96 9.63 -13.99
CA HIS A 95 3.04 9.52 -12.99
C HIS A 95 3.25 8.07 -12.50
N PRO A 96 4.45 7.67 -12.02
CA PRO A 96 4.76 6.26 -11.71
C PRO A 96 3.83 5.60 -10.68
N GLU A 97 3.21 6.38 -9.79
CA GLU A 97 2.32 5.90 -8.74
C GLU A 97 0.83 5.88 -9.12
N GLU A 98 0.50 6.06 -10.40
CA GLU A 98 -0.89 6.11 -10.86
C GLU A 98 -1.55 4.73 -10.80
N VAL A 99 -2.87 4.75 -10.74
CA VAL A 99 -3.67 3.52 -10.73
C VAL A 99 -4.58 3.53 -11.94
N HIS A 100 -4.39 2.58 -12.85
CA HIS A 100 -5.30 2.37 -13.98
C HIS A 100 -6.55 1.63 -13.52
N LEU A 101 -7.70 2.16 -13.93
CA LEU A 101 -9.00 1.55 -13.70
C LEU A 101 -9.73 1.41 -15.05
N PRO A 102 -9.98 0.19 -15.53
CA PRO A 102 -10.77 0.03 -16.73
C PRO A 102 -12.23 0.42 -16.46
N GLY A 103 -12.89 0.96 -17.49
CA GLY A 103 -14.24 1.54 -17.38
C GLY A 103 -15.33 0.53 -16.98
N ASP A 104 -15.05 -0.76 -17.10
CA ASP A 104 -15.91 -1.87 -16.67
C ASP A 104 -15.82 -2.17 -15.16
N GLN A 105 -14.85 -1.59 -14.43
CA GLN A 105 -14.57 -1.84 -13.01
C GLN A 105 -14.75 -0.61 -12.11
N LEU A 106 -15.57 0.36 -12.53
CA LEU A 106 -15.84 1.61 -11.79
C LEU A 106 -16.37 1.40 -10.37
N GLU A 107 -16.95 0.24 -10.06
CA GLU A 107 -17.35 -0.15 -8.71
C GLU A 107 -16.18 -0.15 -7.69
N GLN A 108 -14.94 -0.31 -8.18
CA GLN A 108 -13.72 -0.31 -7.36
C GLN A 108 -13.10 1.09 -7.23
N LEU A 109 -13.73 2.14 -7.75
CA LEU A 109 -13.16 3.49 -7.80
C LEU A 109 -12.70 3.99 -6.43
N GLY A 110 -13.52 3.83 -5.39
CA GLY A 110 -13.14 4.25 -4.03
C GLY A 110 -11.86 3.57 -3.52
N TYR A 111 -11.72 2.27 -3.76
CA TYR A 111 -10.52 1.51 -3.39
C TYR A 111 -9.29 1.98 -4.17
N ASN A 112 -9.44 2.23 -5.47
CA ASN A 112 -8.34 2.68 -6.33
C ASN A 112 -7.90 4.12 -6.02
N VAL A 113 -8.82 4.99 -5.60
CA VAL A 113 -8.50 6.33 -5.09
C VAL A 113 -7.72 6.24 -3.77
N ASP A 114 -8.17 5.39 -2.83
CA ASP A 114 -7.41 5.17 -1.59
C ASP A 114 -6.01 4.58 -1.88
N ALA A 115 -5.91 3.69 -2.87
CA ALA A 115 -4.66 3.08 -3.29
C ALA A 115 -3.71 4.10 -3.92
N SER A 116 -4.20 4.98 -4.81
CA SER A 116 -3.39 6.02 -5.45
C SER A 116 -2.88 7.03 -4.42
N ILE A 117 -3.72 7.45 -3.46
CA ILE A 117 -3.32 8.32 -2.36
C ILE A 117 -2.24 7.65 -1.49
N SER A 118 -2.43 6.37 -1.15
CA SER A 118 -1.47 5.62 -0.33
C SER A 118 -0.11 5.41 -1.03
N ARG A 119 -0.14 5.19 -2.35
CA ARG A 119 1.06 5.08 -3.20
C ARG A 119 1.81 6.42 -3.25
N PHE A 120 1.09 7.51 -3.51
CA PHE A 120 1.65 8.86 -3.54
C PHE A 120 2.29 9.26 -2.20
N LEU A 121 1.64 8.97 -1.08
CA LEU A 121 2.20 9.25 0.26
C LEU A 121 3.48 8.46 0.56
N ARG A 122 3.56 7.20 0.12
CA ARG A 122 4.77 6.37 0.30
C ARG A 122 5.96 6.95 -0.46
N GLN A 123 5.75 7.43 -1.68
CA GLN A 123 6.80 8.04 -2.48
C GLN A 123 7.25 9.39 -1.89
N GLY A 124 6.31 10.24 -1.45
CA GLY A 124 6.64 11.49 -0.76
C GLY A 124 7.49 11.29 0.50
N GLN A 125 7.32 10.17 1.21
CA GLN A 125 8.17 9.80 2.36
C GLN A 125 9.55 9.23 1.94
N LYS A 126 9.65 8.64 0.76
CA LYS A 126 10.91 8.11 0.21
C LYS A 126 11.82 9.24 -0.26
N ASP A 127 11.25 10.25 -0.92
CA ASP A 127 11.98 11.46 -1.34
C ASP A 127 12.32 12.38 -0.16
N ALA A 128 11.61 12.25 0.96
CA ALA A 128 11.86 12.95 2.22
C ALA A 128 13.04 12.42 3.04
N ARG A 129 13.46 11.17 2.79
CA ARG A 129 14.69 10.63 3.36
C ARG A 129 15.82 11.05 2.43
N PRO A 130 16.67 12.02 2.80
CA PRO A 130 17.92 12.17 2.08
C PRO A 130 18.69 10.86 2.28
N GLU A 131 18.89 10.10 1.20
CA GLU A 131 19.90 9.05 1.20
C GLU A 131 21.25 9.75 1.35
N ASP A 132 21.87 9.57 2.51
CA ASP A 132 23.30 9.85 2.69
C ASP A 132 24.07 8.95 1.72
N GLY A 133 24.52 9.54 0.60
CA GLY A 133 25.60 8.97 -0.21
C GLY A 133 25.29 8.60 -1.65
N ALA A 134 24.68 9.48 -2.45
CA ALA A 134 24.80 9.38 -3.91
C ALA A 134 25.01 10.75 -4.56
N GLU A 135 26.20 10.92 -5.15
CA GLU A 135 26.63 12.09 -5.88
C GLU A 135 25.84 12.30 -7.18
N GLN A 136 25.37 13.54 -7.36
CA GLN A 136 25.40 14.29 -8.62
C GLN A 136 24.86 13.59 -9.88
N ASN A 137 23.54 13.38 -9.93
CA ASN A 137 22.77 13.62 -11.15
C ASN A 137 21.28 13.88 -10.85
N ALA A 138 21.03 14.76 -9.88
CA ALA A 138 19.67 15.15 -9.51
C ALA A 138 19.05 16.02 -10.62
N MET A 139 18.05 15.46 -11.29
CA MET A 139 16.97 16.22 -11.92
C MET A 139 16.41 17.25 -10.92
N PRO A 140 15.91 18.41 -11.39
CA PRO A 140 15.55 19.51 -10.51
C PRO A 140 14.54 19.04 -9.46
N SER A 141 14.84 19.37 -8.21
CA SER A 141 14.07 19.09 -7.02
C SER A 141 12.58 19.24 -7.28
N MET A 142 11.81 18.16 -7.11
CA MET A 142 10.35 18.23 -7.09
C MET A 142 9.91 19.25 -6.03
N ASP A 143 9.10 20.20 -6.48
CA ASP A 143 8.67 21.36 -5.73
C ASP A 143 8.04 21.02 -4.36
N GLY A 144 8.24 21.91 -3.39
CA GLY A 144 7.63 21.81 -2.05
C GLY A 144 6.09 21.78 -2.02
N SER A 145 5.41 21.80 -3.17
CA SER A 145 3.98 21.55 -3.33
C SER A 145 3.60 20.09 -3.05
N ALA A 146 4.38 19.12 -3.55
CA ALA A 146 4.12 17.69 -3.33
C ALA A 146 4.24 17.31 -1.85
N TRP A 147 5.19 17.93 -1.14
CA TRP A 147 5.35 17.79 0.30
C TRP A 147 4.16 18.35 1.09
N LYS A 148 3.68 19.56 0.72
CA LYS A 148 2.53 20.20 1.35
C LYS A 148 1.25 19.39 1.16
N LEU A 149 1.04 18.83 -0.05
CA LEU A 149 -0.09 17.94 -0.33
C LEU A 149 0.00 16.66 0.50
N SER A 150 1.18 16.04 0.55
CA SER A 150 1.41 14.82 1.34
C SER A 150 1.13 15.04 2.84
N SER A 151 1.60 16.15 3.40
CA SER A 151 1.33 16.52 4.80
C SER A 151 -0.18 16.75 5.06
N ARG A 152 -0.89 17.43 4.15
CA ARG A 152 -2.34 17.66 4.26
C ARG A 152 -3.12 16.35 4.23
N LEU A 153 -2.78 15.48 3.28
CA LEU A 153 -3.40 14.17 3.13
C LEU A 153 -3.16 13.31 4.38
N GLN A 154 -1.94 13.30 4.91
CA GLN A 154 -1.60 12.53 6.10
C GLN A 154 -2.34 13.03 7.37
N GLU A 155 -2.50 14.34 7.53
CA GLU A 155 -3.27 14.94 8.63
C GLU A 155 -4.77 14.57 8.54
N ARG A 156 -5.33 14.58 7.33
CA ARG A 156 -6.75 14.27 7.08
C ARG A 156 -7.08 12.78 7.17
N LEU A 157 -6.13 11.94 6.78
CA LEU A 157 -6.25 10.48 6.84
C LEU A 157 -5.93 9.92 8.23
N GLY A 158 -5.37 10.74 9.14
CA GLY A 158 -5.24 10.39 10.55
C GLY A 158 -4.40 9.15 10.82
N TYR A 159 -3.31 8.94 10.07
CA TYR A 159 -2.39 7.79 10.18
C TYR A 159 -1.56 7.75 11.49
N LEU A 160 -2.13 8.13 12.63
CA LEU A 160 -1.53 7.99 13.95
C LEU A 160 -2.05 6.72 14.62
N GLY A 161 -1.59 5.59 14.09
CA GLY A 161 -1.78 4.28 14.69
C GLY A 161 -0.70 3.94 15.71
N VAL A 162 -1.04 3.12 16.72
CA VAL A 162 -0.03 2.47 17.56
C VAL A 162 0.47 1.24 16.79
N PHE A 163 1.68 1.34 16.25
CA PHE A 163 2.30 0.26 15.50
C PHE A 163 2.93 -0.78 16.43
N TYR A 164 3.02 -2.05 15.98
CA TYR A 164 4.08 -2.91 16.48
C TYR A 164 5.40 -2.19 16.22
N LYS A 165 6.10 -1.80 17.28
CA LYS A 165 7.37 -1.09 17.19
C LYS A 165 8.45 -2.09 16.74
N ARG A 166 8.45 -2.40 15.44
CA ARG A 166 9.50 -3.17 14.80
C ARG A 166 10.78 -2.33 14.83
N ASP A 167 11.89 -2.96 15.13
CA ASP A 167 13.19 -2.29 15.21
C ASP A 167 13.81 -2.27 13.80
N PRO A 168 13.89 -1.10 13.12
CA PRO A 168 14.42 -1.04 11.76
C PRO A 168 15.88 -1.50 11.67
N SER A 169 16.63 -1.44 12.76
CA SER A 169 18.03 -1.91 12.80
C SER A 169 18.14 -3.42 12.58
N ARG A 170 17.07 -4.18 12.85
CA ARG A 170 17.02 -5.64 12.72
C ARG A 170 16.41 -6.12 11.40
N PHE A 171 16.08 -5.20 10.49
CA PHE A 171 15.59 -5.57 9.17
C PHE A 171 16.71 -6.20 8.35
N LEU A 172 16.37 -7.21 7.54
CA LEU A 172 17.34 -7.93 6.72
C LEU A 172 18.20 -6.96 5.88
N ALA A 173 17.62 -5.88 5.36
CA ALA A 173 18.34 -4.88 4.56
C ALA A 173 19.38 -4.06 5.37
N ASN A 174 19.19 -3.92 6.67
CA ASN A 174 20.01 -3.05 7.55
C ASN A 174 21.02 -3.83 8.39
N LEU A 175 20.93 -5.16 8.41
CA LEU A 175 21.84 -6.01 9.15
C LEU A 175 23.22 -6.08 8.47
N PRO A 176 24.31 -6.30 9.23
CA PRO A 176 25.62 -6.65 8.69
C PRO A 176 25.56 -7.93 7.83
N PRO A 177 26.44 -8.10 6.83
CA PRO A 177 26.39 -9.23 5.89
C PRO A 177 26.49 -10.60 6.58
N ASP A 178 27.20 -10.71 7.70
CA ASP A 178 27.31 -11.96 8.46
C ASP A 178 25.99 -12.30 9.17
N GLU A 179 25.39 -11.31 9.85
CA GLU A 179 24.09 -11.48 10.51
C GLU A 179 22.94 -11.72 9.52
N GLN A 180 23.00 -11.11 8.33
CA GLN A 180 22.06 -11.41 7.25
C GLN A 180 22.12 -12.88 6.84
N ARG A 181 23.34 -13.44 6.70
CA ARG A 181 23.52 -14.85 6.33
C ARG A 181 23.02 -15.77 7.44
N ASP A 182 23.27 -15.44 8.69
CA ASP A 182 22.79 -16.21 9.83
C ASP A 182 21.26 -16.20 9.92
N LEU A 183 20.64 -15.04 9.70
CA LEU A 183 19.18 -14.90 9.67
C LEU A 183 18.55 -15.73 8.54
N VAL A 184 19.11 -15.64 7.33
CA VAL A 184 18.63 -16.42 6.18
C VAL A 184 18.82 -17.92 6.41
N GLN A 185 19.94 -18.35 6.98
CA GLN A 185 20.15 -19.75 7.32
C GLN A 185 19.17 -20.24 8.40
N SER A 186 18.90 -19.42 9.40
CA SER A 186 17.89 -19.72 10.43
C SER A 186 16.51 -19.92 9.79
N LEU A 187 16.09 -18.98 8.94
CA LEU A 187 14.84 -19.07 8.19
C LEU A 187 14.78 -20.34 7.31
N GLN A 188 15.87 -20.68 6.61
CA GLN A 188 15.95 -21.91 5.82
C GLN A 188 15.82 -23.17 6.67
N ARG A 189 16.44 -23.21 7.86
CA ARG A 189 16.31 -24.35 8.79
C ARG A 189 14.88 -24.50 9.30
N THR A 190 14.27 -23.41 9.77
CA THR A 190 12.89 -23.44 10.25
C THR A 190 11.91 -23.80 9.13
N TYR A 191 12.13 -23.30 7.90
CA TYR A 191 11.30 -23.66 6.75
C TYR A 191 11.48 -25.14 6.35
N ARG A 192 12.70 -25.67 6.44
CA ARG A 192 12.97 -27.09 6.23
C ARG A 192 12.22 -27.95 7.25
N ASP A 193 12.26 -27.57 8.53
CA ASP A 193 11.55 -28.28 9.60
C ASP A 193 10.04 -28.23 9.38
N LEU A 194 9.52 -27.09 8.93
CA LEU A 194 8.12 -26.94 8.49
C LEU A 194 7.79 -27.94 7.38
N LEU A 195 8.55 -27.99 6.29
CA LEU A 195 8.27 -28.92 5.19
C LEU A 195 8.31 -30.39 5.64
N ILE A 196 9.31 -30.78 6.43
CA ILE A 196 9.45 -32.16 6.91
C ILE A 196 8.28 -32.57 7.81
N SER A 197 7.78 -31.65 8.64
CA SER A 197 6.66 -31.91 9.56
C SER A 197 5.28 -31.71 8.92
N TYR A 198 5.16 -30.95 7.83
CA TYR A 198 3.90 -30.45 7.27
C TYR A 198 2.81 -31.51 7.11
N PHE A 199 3.14 -32.65 6.48
CA PHE A 199 2.19 -33.75 6.25
C PHE A 199 2.20 -34.82 7.34
N ARG A 200 3.16 -34.76 8.28
CA ARG A 200 3.43 -35.83 9.24
C ARG A 200 2.94 -35.50 10.66
N ASP A 201 3.16 -34.27 11.09
CA ASP A 201 2.87 -33.78 12.43
C ASP A 201 2.32 -32.34 12.34
N PRO A 202 0.99 -32.16 12.36
CA PRO A 202 0.37 -30.84 12.28
C PRO A 202 0.77 -29.90 13.42
N ALA A 203 1.07 -30.43 14.62
CA ALA A 203 1.44 -29.59 15.76
C ALA A 203 2.84 -29.02 15.58
N ALA A 204 3.80 -29.87 15.20
CA ALA A 204 5.16 -29.43 14.90
C ALA A 204 5.21 -28.49 13.68
N ALA A 205 4.40 -28.77 12.65
CA ALA A 205 4.28 -27.93 11.47
C ALA A 205 3.76 -26.53 11.82
N ASN A 206 2.69 -26.42 12.62
CA ASN A 206 2.17 -25.12 13.06
C ASN A 206 3.19 -24.33 13.88
N GLN A 207 3.96 -24.99 14.75
CA GLN A 207 5.01 -24.33 15.51
C GLN A 207 6.15 -23.81 14.62
N ALA A 208 6.60 -24.63 13.65
CA ALA A 208 7.61 -24.21 12.69
C ALA A 208 7.10 -23.07 11.79
N LEU A 209 5.83 -23.13 11.39
CA LEU A 209 5.13 -22.09 10.64
C LEU A 209 5.12 -20.76 11.40
N GLU A 210 4.63 -20.75 12.64
CA GLU A 210 4.60 -19.55 13.49
C GLU A 210 6.01 -18.99 13.71
N SER A 211 6.99 -19.85 13.98
CA SER A 211 8.39 -19.45 14.18
C SER A 211 8.98 -18.78 12.93
N PHE A 212 8.76 -19.37 11.75
CA PHE A 212 9.19 -18.82 10.48
C PHE A 212 8.53 -17.47 10.21
N VAL A 213 7.20 -17.40 10.35
CA VAL A 213 6.39 -16.21 10.09
C VAL A 213 6.78 -15.04 11.00
N ASN A 214 6.98 -15.31 12.30
CA ASN A 214 7.44 -14.30 13.25
C ASN A 214 8.81 -13.74 12.86
N THR A 215 9.77 -14.62 12.59
CA THR A 215 11.13 -14.22 12.21
C THR A 215 11.13 -13.42 10.91
N ALA A 216 10.36 -13.85 9.92
CA ALA A 216 10.22 -13.17 8.64
C ALA A 216 9.55 -11.79 8.79
N PHE A 217 8.50 -11.66 9.60
CA PHE A 217 7.81 -10.38 9.82
C PHE A 217 8.67 -9.34 10.57
N PHE A 218 9.38 -9.76 11.62
CA PHE A 218 10.25 -8.86 12.38
C PHE A 218 11.52 -8.48 11.60
N GLY A 219 12.02 -9.39 10.75
CA GLY A 219 13.12 -9.12 9.83
C GLY A 219 12.74 -8.34 8.57
N ASP A 220 11.46 -7.98 8.42
CA ASP A 220 10.89 -7.34 7.21
C ASP A 220 11.27 -8.07 5.91
N LEU A 221 11.15 -9.40 5.93
CA LEU A 221 11.52 -10.27 4.83
C LEU A 221 10.58 -10.04 3.63
N PRO A 222 11.11 -9.71 2.44
CA PRO A 222 10.28 -9.63 1.24
C PRO A 222 9.63 -10.98 0.92
N ILE A 223 8.37 -10.97 0.48
CA ILE A 223 7.64 -12.21 0.10
C ILE A 223 8.41 -13.01 -0.96
N THR A 224 9.08 -12.33 -1.88
CA THR A 224 9.92 -12.95 -2.91
C THR A 224 11.03 -13.82 -2.31
N ARG A 225 11.62 -13.42 -1.17
CA ARG A 225 12.63 -14.21 -0.46
C ARG A 225 12.04 -15.45 0.20
N ALA A 226 10.81 -15.39 0.72
CA ALA A 226 10.15 -16.59 1.26
C ALA A 226 9.89 -17.64 0.16
N VAL A 227 9.48 -17.19 -1.03
CA VAL A 227 9.31 -18.06 -2.22
C VAL A 227 10.66 -18.64 -2.66
N GLU A 228 11.73 -17.83 -2.67
CA GLU A 228 13.07 -18.29 -3.01
C GLU A 228 13.56 -19.38 -2.04
N ILE A 229 13.38 -19.20 -0.74
CA ILE A 229 13.72 -20.21 0.29
C ILE A 229 12.97 -21.51 0.00
N HIS A 230 11.67 -21.42 -0.31
CA HIS A 230 10.87 -22.59 -0.66
C HIS A 230 11.44 -23.32 -1.88
N MET A 231 11.68 -22.61 -2.99
CA MET A 231 12.16 -23.21 -4.23
C MET A 231 13.52 -23.89 -4.05
N ASN A 232 14.46 -23.24 -3.36
CA ASN A 232 15.77 -23.81 -3.09
C ASN A 232 15.67 -25.12 -2.27
N LEU A 233 14.79 -25.17 -1.28
CA LEU A 233 14.59 -26.38 -0.47
C LEU A 233 13.91 -27.51 -1.27
N ILE A 234 12.94 -27.19 -2.13
CA ILE A 234 12.31 -28.18 -3.01
C ILE A 234 13.33 -28.74 -4.01
N ASP A 235 14.20 -27.90 -4.57
CA ASP A 235 15.27 -28.33 -5.46
C ASP A 235 16.27 -29.25 -4.75
N ASP A 236 16.61 -28.94 -3.50
CA ASP A 236 17.52 -29.78 -2.71
C ASP A 236 16.90 -31.13 -2.34
N PHE A 237 15.61 -31.16 -1.97
CA PHE A 237 14.88 -32.42 -1.77
C PHE A 237 14.78 -33.22 -3.06
N TRP A 238 14.54 -32.57 -4.20
CA TRP A 238 14.50 -33.24 -5.50
C TRP A 238 15.84 -33.90 -5.85
N LYS A 239 16.96 -33.17 -5.67
CA LYS A 239 18.31 -33.72 -5.88
C LYS A 239 18.55 -34.93 -4.99
N GLN A 240 18.20 -34.83 -3.71
CA GLN A 240 18.40 -35.91 -2.75
C GLN A 240 17.57 -37.15 -3.09
N LEU A 241 16.27 -36.99 -3.35
CA LEU A 241 15.37 -38.10 -3.72
C LEU A 241 15.80 -38.78 -5.02
N ARG A 242 16.31 -38.00 -5.98
CA ARG A 242 16.82 -38.54 -7.25
C ARG A 242 18.06 -39.42 -7.04
N LEU A 243 18.95 -39.05 -6.10
CA LEU A 243 20.11 -39.86 -5.71
C LEU A 243 19.69 -41.14 -4.99
N GLU A 244 18.62 -41.08 -4.20
CA GLU A 244 18.05 -42.22 -3.47
C GLU A 244 17.14 -43.11 -4.35
N GLY A 245 16.82 -42.69 -5.57
CA GLY A 245 15.96 -43.43 -6.51
C GLY A 245 14.46 -43.37 -6.18
N HIS A 246 14.04 -42.41 -5.35
CA HIS A 246 12.64 -42.23 -4.98
C HIS A 246 11.87 -41.37 -5.99
N LYS A 247 10.55 -41.58 -6.06
CA LYS A 247 9.63 -40.70 -6.81
C LYS A 247 9.56 -39.33 -6.15
N ASN A 248 9.41 -38.30 -6.95
CA ASN A 248 9.47 -36.89 -6.56
C ASN A 248 8.20 -36.10 -6.90
N ASP A 249 7.16 -36.77 -7.41
CA ASP A 249 5.89 -36.13 -7.80
C ASP A 249 5.19 -35.43 -6.61
N PHE A 250 5.35 -35.98 -5.40
CA PHE A 250 4.76 -35.42 -4.17
C PHE A 250 5.35 -34.06 -3.76
N LEU A 251 6.50 -33.66 -4.30
CA LEU A 251 7.09 -32.35 -3.99
C LEU A 251 6.17 -31.19 -4.41
N GLN A 252 5.26 -31.42 -5.36
CA GLN A 252 4.25 -30.45 -5.75
C GLN A 252 3.24 -30.16 -4.63
N ASP A 253 3.02 -31.10 -3.71
CA ASP A 253 2.08 -30.95 -2.62
C ASP A 253 2.57 -29.91 -1.60
N TYR A 254 3.89 -29.68 -1.51
CA TYR A 254 4.46 -28.62 -0.69
C TYR A 254 4.09 -27.19 -1.15
N ARG A 255 3.48 -27.03 -2.33
CA ARG A 255 2.84 -25.76 -2.70
C ARG A 255 1.78 -25.33 -1.68
N LEU A 256 1.10 -26.28 -1.03
CA LEU A 256 0.17 -25.99 0.07
C LEU A 256 0.88 -25.36 1.26
N ALA A 257 2.06 -25.86 1.63
CA ALA A 257 2.87 -25.28 2.70
C ALA A 257 3.31 -23.84 2.38
N LEU A 258 3.65 -23.55 1.11
CA LEU A 258 3.97 -22.18 0.69
C LEU A 258 2.75 -21.25 0.80
N LEU A 259 1.58 -21.69 0.36
CA LEU A 259 0.34 -20.92 0.48
C LEU A 259 0.01 -20.62 1.94
N ASP A 260 0.21 -21.59 2.83
CA ASP A 260 -0.06 -21.45 4.25
C ASP A 260 0.87 -20.41 4.91
N VAL A 261 2.17 -20.46 4.59
CA VAL A 261 3.16 -19.45 5.02
C VAL A 261 2.79 -18.05 4.53
N MET A 262 2.40 -17.93 3.26
CA MET A 262 1.98 -16.64 2.68
C MET A 262 0.73 -16.10 3.36
N ALA A 263 -0.26 -16.95 3.60
CA ALA A 263 -1.50 -16.56 4.29
C ALA A 263 -1.22 -16.04 5.71
N HIS A 264 -0.37 -16.75 6.46
CA HIS A 264 0.02 -16.34 7.82
C HIS A 264 0.81 -15.03 7.84
N LEU A 265 1.76 -14.83 6.91
CA LEU A 265 2.47 -13.56 6.77
C LEU A 265 1.53 -12.42 6.41
N CYS A 266 0.65 -12.62 5.42
CA CYS A 266 -0.34 -11.63 5.02
C CYS A 266 -1.26 -11.24 6.18
N GLU A 267 -1.73 -12.21 6.97
CA GLU A 267 -2.57 -11.94 8.14
C GLU A 267 -1.80 -11.20 9.24
N MET A 268 -0.52 -11.50 9.46
CA MET A 268 0.32 -10.75 10.40
C MET A 268 0.48 -9.28 9.96
N TYR A 269 0.78 -9.04 8.69
CA TYR A 269 0.83 -7.67 8.14
C TYR A 269 -0.52 -6.98 8.24
N ARG A 270 -1.62 -7.67 7.96
CA ARG A 270 -2.99 -7.12 8.08
C ARG A 270 -3.31 -6.71 9.51
N ARG A 271 -3.00 -7.54 10.50
CA ARG A 271 -3.22 -7.25 11.94
C ARG A 271 -2.29 -6.16 12.48
N SER A 272 -1.13 -5.98 11.85
CA SER A 272 -0.19 -4.92 12.22
C SER A 272 -0.66 -3.52 11.82
N ILE A 273 -1.61 -3.44 10.88
CA ILE A 273 -2.30 -2.19 10.53
C ILE A 273 -3.41 -1.98 11.57
N PRO A 274 -3.37 -0.91 12.38
CA PRO A 274 -4.45 -0.63 13.30
C PRO A 274 -5.76 -0.49 12.52
N ALA A 275 -6.82 -1.14 12.99
CA ALA A 275 -8.16 -0.90 12.48
C ALA A 275 -8.46 0.60 12.60
N GLU A 276 -9.12 1.20 11.60
CA GLU A 276 -9.59 2.57 11.70
C GLU A 276 -10.30 2.73 13.06
N VAL A 277 -9.69 3.49 13.98
CA VAL A 277 -10.33 3.78 15.27
C VAL A 277 -11.59 4.53 14.90
N SER A 278 -12.72 3.84 14.98
CA SER A 278 -14.01 4.47 15.11
C SER A 278 -13.96 5.21 16.43
N LEU A 279 -13.54 6.48 16.37
CA LEU A 279 -13.80 7.43 17.43
C LEU A 279 -15.32 7.65 17.41
N THR A 280 -16.07 6.67 17.91
CA THR A 280 -17.33 6.98 18.57
C THR A 280 -17.01 8.07 19.57
N PRO A 281 -17.64 9.26 19.49
CA PRO A 281 -17.39 10.26 20.49
C PRO A 281 -17.78 9.62 21.82
N ALA A 282 -16.83 9.53 22.75
CA ALA A 282 -17.13 9.22 24.12
C ALA A 282 -18.17 10.25 24.58
N ALA A 283 -19.44 9.84 24.60
CA ALA A 283 -20.50 10.64 25.18
C ALA A 283 -20.09 10.86 26.64
N GLY A 284 -19.82 12.12 26.97
CA GLY A 284 -19.33 12.48 28.29
C GLY A 284 -20.30 12.02 29.36
N GLU A 285 -19.86 11.07 30.18
CA GLU A 285 -20.40 10.89 31.52
C GLU A 285 -19.99 12.11 32.35
N ARG A 286 -20.78 13.18 32.20
CA ARG A 286 -20.82 14.29 33.14
C ARG A 286 -21.44 13.74 34.42
N ARG A 287 -20.62 13.10 35.27
CA ARG A 287 -21.00 12.80 36.65
C ARG A 287 -21.27 14.12 37.35
N VAL A 288 -22.55 14.45 37.46
CA VAL A 288 -23.04 15.55 38.29
C VAL A 288 -22.74 15.16 39.74
N LEU A 289 -21.80 15.89 40.35
CA LEU A 289 -21.65 15.96 41.79
C LEU A 289 -22.88 16.70 42.33
N THR A 290 -23.83 15.97 42.90
CA THR A 290 -24.81 16.52 43.83
C THR A 290 -24.33 16.22 45.24
N ASP A 291 -23.70 17.21 45.88
CA ASP A 291 -23.70 17.35 47.33
C ASP A 291 -25.13 17.66 47.81
N PRO A 292 -25.59 17.08 48.92
CA PRO A 292 -26.60 17.70 49.75
C PRO A 292 -26.00 18.27 51.03
N GLU A 293 -26.37 19.53 51.25
CA GLU A 293 -26.15 20.39 52.42
C GLU A 293 -26.34 19.73 53.81
N VAL A 294 -25.48 20.21 54.72
CA VAL A 294 -25.63 20.48 56.17
C VAL A 294 -27.11 20.65 56.61
N ALA A 295 -27.63 20.09 57.72
CA ALA A 295 -27.35 20.38 59.13
C ALA A 295 -28.35 19.54 59.99
N PRO A 296 -28.31 19.53 61.34
CA PRO A 296 -28.55 20.74 62.15
C PRO A 296 -27.37 21.19 63.04
#